data_AF-A0A2G4F5J6-F1
#
_entry.id   AF-A0A2G4F5J6-F1
#
_cell.length_a   1.000
_cell.length_b   1.000
_cell.length_c   1.000
_cell.angle_alpha   90.00
_cell.angle_beta   90.00
_cell.angle_gamma   90.00
#
_symmetry.space_group_name_H-M   'P 1'
#
loop_
_entity.id
_entity.type
_entity.pdbx_description
1 polymer ?
#
loop_
_entity_poly.entity_id
_entity_poly.type
_entity_poly.pdbx_seq_one_letter_code
_entity_poly.pdbx_strand_id
1 'polypeptide(L)'
;MANDWPFQKLTVKSLLLSRLQSAIDLSEGGRVYLTCLQPDGRRANPPLQAIENGARYQIDRTNLPETALKLDEIPLNRSKDSLGVVYISAIGLKLAKIWQQTPQVIATKLLETLQPLCNGDFTIGVALSGIIQFELTDRALALWLQHLAQTALPVPQSRILSPVVSVDRLFPIQYSHARCCSLLRMANRDRIIAIGNPNTATAPQIWSLTTPNPIPWLDEEKLRLVHPAEYNLISQLLTVLDNLAPVLEQYNPRKPINYLKLADSLSEAFQTFYSQCRIWGEVKIENPKLAQARLGLILATQSLLRFILEELLNAVAPLEL
;
A
#
# COMPACT_ATOMS: atom_id res chain seq x y z
N MET A 1 -19.75 6.14 -9.31
CA MET A 1 -20.14 5.40 -8.10
C MET A 1 -18.99 5.52 -7.13
N ALA A 2 -19.24 6.05 -5.94
CA ALA A 2 -18.20 6.35 -4.97
C ALA A 2 -17.47 5.06 -4.58
N ASN A 3 -16.13 5.10 -4.66
CA ASN A 3 -15.27 4.01 -4.23
C ASN A 3 -15.47 3.80 -2.72
N ASP A 4 -16.14 2.73 -2.34
CA ASP A 4 -16.06 2.17 -0.99
C ASP A 4 -14.64 1.60 -0.82
N TRP A 5 -13.67 2.49 -0.63
CA TRP A 5 -12.30 2.12 -0.28
C TRP A 5 -12.34 1.49 1.12
N PRO A 6 -12.09 0.18 1.26
CA PRO A 6 -12.30 -0.52 2.53
C PRO A 6 -11.24 -0.15 3.58
N PHE A 7 -10.13 0.46 3.16
CA PHE A 7 -9.02 0.81 4.05
C PHE A 7 -9.05 2.29 4.42
N GLN A 8 -8.93 2.63 5.70
CA GLN A 8 -8.86 4.04 6.13
C GLN A 8 -7.49 4.70 5.86
N LYS A 9 -6.57 3.96 5.23
CA LYS A 9 -5.16 4.32 5.05
C LYS A 9 -4.75 4.21 3.59
N LEU A 10 -3.76 5.02 3.20
CA LEU A 10 -3.25 5.11 1.82
C LEU A 10 -2.15 4.10 1.51
N THR A 11 -1.57 3.45 2.53
CA THR A 11 -0.49 2.47 2.37
C THR A 11 -0.72 1.24 3.25
N VAL A 12 -0.20 0.09 2.82
CA VAL A 12 -0.25 -1.15 3.61
C VAL A 12 0.51 -0.96 4.93
N LYS A 13 1.67 -0.29 4.88
CA LYS A 13 2.46 0.00 6.07
C LYS A 13 1.70 0.86 7.08
N SER A 14 1.03 1.93 6.67
CA SER A 14 0.28 2.79 7.59
C SER A 14 -0.96 2.10 8.17
N LEU A 15 -1.60 1.20 7.41
CA LEU A 15 -2.63 0.31 7.93
C LEU A 15 -2.10 -0.60 9.04
N LEU A 16 -1.02 -1.34 8.77
CA LEU A 16 -0.43 -2.26 9.74
C LEU A 16 0.09 -1.55 10.98
N LEU A 17 0.73 -0.39 10.84
CA LEU A 17 1.15 0.43 11.97
C LEU A 17 -0.06 0.79 12.86
N SER A 18 -1.18 1.21 12.25
CA SER A 18 -2.40 1.53 13.00
C SER A 18 -2.96 0.30 13.74
N ARG A 19 -2.95 -0.88 13.13
CA ARG A 19 -3.42 -2.12 13.78
C ARG A 19 -2.51 -2.54 14.93
N LEU A 20 -1.19 -2.44 14.72
CA LEU A 20 -0.20 -2.70 15.76
C LEU A 20 -0.37 -1.76 16.95
N GLN A 21 -0.57 -0.46 16.71
CA GLN A 21 -0.84 0.48 17.78
C GLN A 21 -2.11 0.11 18.55
N SER A 22 -3.22 -0.17 17.87
CA SER A 22 -4.46 -0.59 18.54
C SER A 22 -4.27 -1.87 19.36
N ALA A 23 -3.49 -2.84 18.87
CA ALA A 23 -3.20 -4.06 19.62
C ALA A 23 -2.35 -3.81 20.88
N ILE A 24 -1.40 -2.88 20.81
CA ILE A 24 -0.60 -2.42 21.95
C ILE A 24 -1.50 -1.75 22.98
N ASP A 25 -2.32 -0.78 22.56
CA ASP A 25 -3.21 -0.01 23.44
C ASP A 25 -4.18 -0.93 24.20
N LEU A 26 -4.75 -1.94 23.52
CA LEU A 26 -5.61 -2.95 24.13
C LEU A 26 -4.85 -3.90 25.08
N SER A 27 -3.57 -4.14 24.82
CA SER A 27 -2.73 -5.05 25.62
C SER A 27 -2.16 -4.39 26.89
N GLU A 28 -1.90 -3.08 26.84
CA GLU A 28 -1.50 -2.25 27.99
C GLU A 28 -2.70 -1.88 28.86
N GLY A 29 -3.87 -1.71 28.25
CA GLY A 29 -5.09 -1.26 28.91
C GLY A 29 -6.11 -2.36 29.19
N GLY A 30 -5.95 -3.05 30.32
CA GLY A 30 -7.09 -3.66 31.04
C GLY A 30 -8.14 -2.64 31.53
N ARG A 31 -8.05 -1.36 31.12
CA ARG A 31 -9.06 -0.29 31.30
C ARG A 31 -8.96 0.73 30.18
N VAL A 32 -9.36 0.36 28.96
CA VAL A 32 -9.85 1.36 28.00
C VAL A 32 -11.37 1.36 28.10
N TYR A 33 -11.95 2.37 28.75
CA TYR A 33 -13.39 2.53 28.77
C TYR A 33 -13.86 2.91 27.35
N LEU A 34 -14.44 1.95 26.63
CA LEU A 34 -15.22 2.23 25.43
C LEU A 34 -16.52 2.92 25.87
N THR A 35 -16.58 4.24 25.93
CA THR A 35 -17.86 4.93 26.16
C THR A 35 -18.67 4.96 24.87
N CYS A 36 -19.84 4.33 24.89
CA CYS A 36 -20.82 4.45 23.82
C CYS A 36 -21.50 5.82 23.96
N LEU A 37 -21.54 6.61 22.87
CA LEU A 37 -22.37 7.82 22.82
C LEU A 37 -23.76 7.42 22.32
N GLN A 38 -24.77 7.64 23.14
CA GLN A 38 -26.15 7.59 22.66
C GLN A 38 -26.40 8.79 21.73
N PRO A 39 -27.38 8.69 20.79
CA PRO A 39 -27.67 9.75 19.82
C PRO A 39 -28.03 11.12 20.43
N ASP A 40 -28.24 11.19 21.74
CA ASP A 40 -28.59 12.37 22.53
C ASP A 40 -27.40 13.02 23.27
N GLY A 41 -26.17 12.52 23.08
CA GLY A 41 -24.96 13.11 23.62
C GLY A 41 -24.64 12.79 25.09
N ARG A 42 -25.34 11.83 25.72
CA ARG A 42 -25.04 11.38 27.08
C ARG A 42 -24.08 10.18 27.09
N ARG A 43 -23.19 10.14 28.11
CA ARG A 43 -22.22 9.07 28.35
C ARG A 43 -22.91 7.87 29.01
N ALA A 44 -22.77 6.69 28.42
CA ALA A 44 -23.14 5.43 29.08
C ALA A 44 -21.96 4.45 29.08
N ASN A 45 -21.76 3.75 30.20
CA ASN A 45 -20.85 2.60 30.28
C ASN A 45 -21.51 1.39 29.59
N PRO A 46 -20.82 0.67 28.69
CA PRO A 46 -21.45 -0.43 27.98
C PRO A 46 -21.50 -1.70 28.85
N PRO A 47 -22.61 -2.45 28.83
CA PRO A 47 -22.58 -3.87 29.17
C PRO A 47 -21.93 -4.67 28.03
N LEU A 48 -21.28 -5.79 28.40
CA LEU A 48 -20.39 -6.67 27.63
C LEU A 48 -20.96 -7.31 26.33
N GLN A 49 -22.11 -6.88 25.81
CA GLN A 49 -22.80 -7.53 24.68
C GLN A 49 -22.94 -6.67 23.41
N ALA A 50 -22.37 -5.47 23.35
CA ALA A 50 -22.50 -4.59 22.18
C ALA A 50 -21.32 -4.72 21.19
N ILE A 51 -21.19 -5.87 20.52
CA ILE A 51 -20.20 -6.07 19.44
C ILE A 51 -20.85 -6.09 18.03
N GLU A 52 -22.17 -6.23 17.91
CA GLU A 52 -22.76 -6.58 16.61
C GLU A 52 -23.30 -5.45 15.72
N ASN A 53 -23.37 -4.17 16.14
CA ASN A 53 -24.06 -3.17 15.32
C ASN A 53 -23.33 -1.83 15.19
N GLY A 54 -22.43 -1.74 14.20
CA GLY A 54 -22.17 -0.51 13.42
C GLY A 54 -21.88 0.81 14.16
N ALA A 55 -21.46 0.80 15.41
CA ALA A 55 -21.23 2.03 16.19
C ALA A 55 -19.85 2.64 15.90
N ARG A 56 -19.80 3.96 15.70
CA ARG A 56 -18.56 4.75 15.68
C ARG A 56 -18.08 4.98 17.10
N TYR A 57 -16.90 4.47 17.44
CA TYR A 57 -16.25 4.72 18.73
C TYR A 57 -15.39 5.99 18.64
N GLN A 58 -15.52 6.88 19.63
CA GLN A 58 -14.57 7.97 19.85
C GLN A 58 -13.63 7.60 21.00
N ILE A 59 -12.33 7.76 20.77
CA ILE A 59 -11.28 7.55 21.77
C ILE A 59 -11.16 8.85 22.57
N ASP A 60 -11.57 8.84 23.84
CA ASP A 60 -11.30 9.95 24.76
C ASP A 60 -9.81 9.93 25.14
N ARG A 61 -9.04 10.89 24.60
CA ARG A 61 -7.57 10.97 24.75
C ARG A 61 -7.12 11.69 26.02
N THR A 62 -8.01 11.98 26.97
CA THR A 62 -7.72 12.95 28.03
C THR A 62 -6.78 12.48 29.15
N ASN A 63 -6.33 11.22 29.17
CA ASN A 63 -5.23 10.77 30.04
C ASN A 63 -4.48 9.56 29.43
N LEU A 64 -3.57 9.78 28.48
CA LEU A 64 -2.59 8.75 28.12
C LEU A 64 -1.43 8.78 29.13
N PRO A 65 -1.06 7.65 29.75
CA PRO A 65 0.16 7.58 30.55
C PRO A 65 1.39 7.88 29.68
N GLU A 66 2.44 8.46 30.27
CA GLU A 66 3.73 8.82 29.63
C GLU A 66 4.46 7.65 28.92
N THR A 67 3.91 6.44 28.97
CA THR A 67 4.42 5.19 28.38
C THR A 67 3.92 4.91 26.96
N ALA A 68 3.02 5.74 26.41
CA ALA A 68 2.45 5.50 25.09
C ALA A 68 3.51 5.55 23.96
N LEU A 69 3.84 4.38 23.39
CA LEU A 69 4.68 4.27 22.21
C LEU A 69 4.05 5.04 21.05
N LYS A 70 4.82 5.93 20.41
CA LYS A 70 4.38 6.63 19.20
C LYS A 70 4.32 5.68 18.02
N LEU A 71 3.42 5.90 17.06
CA LEU A 71 3.28 5.05 15.87
C LEU A 71 4.61 4.84 15.12
N ASP A 72 5.36 5.93 14.97
CA ASP A 72 6.64 5.95 14.26
C ASP A 72 7.65 4.99 14.93
N GLU A 73 7.51 4.74 16.24
CA GLU A 73 8.40 3.93 17.07
C GLU A 73 8.24 2.43 16.92
N ILE A 74 7.18 1.99 16.23
CA ILE A 74 6.91 0.59 15.94
C ILE A 74 7.81 0.14 14.78
N PRO A 75 8.75 -0.80 14.99
CA PRO A 75 9.58 -1.30 13.92
C PRO A 75 8.73 -2.15 12.97
N LEU A 76 8.47 -1.65 11.77
CA LEU A 76 7.74 -2.38 10.72
C LEU A 76 8.43 -2.16 9.38
N ASN A 77 8.92 -3.25 8.79
CA ASN A 77 9.62 -3.23 7.51
C ASN A 77 9.11 -4.37 6.62
N ARG A 78 9.28 -4.21 5.32
CA ARG A 78 9.01 -5.29 4.37
C ARG A 78 10.16 -6.29 4.33
N SER A 79 9.83 -7.57 4.21
CA SER A 79 10.78 -8.62 3.86
C SER A 79 11.27 -8.46 2.41
N LYS A 80 12.55 -8.71 2.17
CA LYS A 80 13.14 -8.64 0.82
C LYS A 80 13.11 -9.98 0.08
N ASP A 81 13.07 -11.09 0.82
CA ASP A 81 13.35 -12.43 0.30
C ASP A 81 12.11 -13.35 0.33
N SER A 82 10.91 -12.76 0.30
CA SER A 82 9.66 -13.52 0.31
C SER A 82 9.09 -13.69 -1.11
N LEU A 83 8.59 -14.90 -1.40
CA LEU A 83 7.81 -15.19 -2.61
C LEU A 83 6.47 -14.43 -2.64
N GLY A 84 6.04 -13.86 -1.51
CA GLY A 84 4.87 -13.01 -1.37
C GLY A 84 5.19 -11.63 -0.78
N VAL A 85 4.15 -10.84 -0.48
CA VAL A 85 4.29 -9.53 0.15
C VAL A 85 4.20 -9.68 1.66
N VAL A 86 5.36 -9.71 2.32
CA VAL A 86 5.47 -9.94 3.78
C VAL A 86 6.02 -8.71 4.50
N TYR A 87 5.35 -8.30 5.56
CA TYR A 87 5.80 -7.29 6.51
C TYR A 87 6.23 -7.95 7.82
N ILE A 88 7.28 -7.42 8.41
CA ILE A 88 7.93 -7.97 9.59
C ILE A 88 8.00 -6.88 10.65
N SER A 89 7.52 -7.20 11.86
CA SER A 89 7.60 -6.33 13.02
C SER A 89 8.38 -6.96 14.16
N ALA A 90 9.42 -6.26 14.60
CA ALA A 90 10.22 -6.58 15.79
C ALA A 90 9.66 -5.91 17.07
N ILE A 91 8.36 -5.60 17.10
CA ILE A 91 7.75 -4.85 18.20
C ILE A 91 7.83 -5.60 19.54
N GLY A 92 7.73 -6.94 19.52
CA GLY A 92 7.89 -7.77 20.73
C GLY A 92 9.24 -7.58 21.40
N LEU A 93 10.32 -7.43 20.62
CA LEU A 93 11.67 -7.15 21.15
C LEU A 93 11.76 -5.78 21.82
N LYS A 94 11.04 -4.78 21.29
CA LYS A 94 11.03 -3.43 21.86
C LYS A 94 10.21 -3.38 23.15
N LEU A 95 9.05 -4.03 23.15
CA LEU A 95 8.14 -4.09 24.30
C LEU A 95 8.66 -4.97 25.45
N ALA A 96 9.55 -5.94 25.18
CA ALA A 96 10.10 -6.83 26.21
C ALA A 96 10.70 -6.08 27.41
N LYS A 97 11.35 -4.92 27.16
CA LYS A 97 11.91 -4.08 28.21
C LYS A 97 10.85 -3.36 29.05
N ILE A 98 9.73 -2.98 28.41
CA ILE A 98 8.66 -2.19 29.03
C ILE A 98 7.72 -3.12 29.81
N TRP A 99 7.32 -4.24 29.21
CA TRP A 99 6.35 -5.17 29.78
C TRP A 99 7.01 -6.27 30.64
N GLN A 100 8.35 -6.33 30.71
CA GLN A 100 9.12 -7.32 31.46
C GLN A 100 8.72 -8.78 31.15
N GLN A 101 8.38 -9.04 29.88
CA GLN A 101 8.03 -10.36 29.37
C GLN A 101 8.94 -10.74 28.21
N THR A 102 9.02 -12.04 27.89
CA THR A 102 9.81 -12.48 26.74
C THR A 102 9.17 -11.97 25.44
N PRO A 103 9.99 -11.62 24.42
CA PRO A 103 9.48 -11.16 23.12
C PRO A 103 8.44 -12.10 22.51
N GLN A 104 8.63 -13.41 22.70
CA GLN A 104 7.72 -14.45 22.20
C GLN A 104 6.34 -14.38 22.86
N VAL A 105 6.29 -14.24 24.19
CA VAL A 105 5.03 -14.12 24.93
C VAL A 105 4.29 -12.86 24.51
N ILE A 106 5.00 -11.74 24.37
CA ILE A 106 4.44 -10.47 23.91
C ILE A 106 3.86 -10.60 22.50
N ALA A 107 4.64 -11.16 21.56
CA ALA A 107 4.20 -11.32 20.18
C ALA A 107 2.98 -12.25 20.06
N THR A 108 2.91 -13.30 20.89
CA THR A 108 1.75 -14.21 20.97
C THR A 108 0.51 -13.49 21.51
N LYS A 109 0.66 -12.69 22.58
CA LYS A 109 -0.44 -11.87 23.12
C LYS A 109 -0.96 -10.86 22.08
N LEU A 110 -0.05 -10.20 21.37
CA LEU A 110 -0.42 -9.26 20.30
C LEU A 110 -1.12 -9.98 19.14
N LEU A 111 -0.68 -11.20 18.79
CA LEU A 111 -1.30 -12.01 17.72
C LEU A 111 -2.79 -12.24 17.98
N GLU A 112 -3.19 -12.58 19.22
CA GLU A 112 -4.60 -12.79 19.59
C GLU A 112 -5.47 -11.55 19.33
N THR A 113 -4.90 -10.36 19.53
CA THR A 113 -5.61 -9.09 19.29
C THR A 113 -5.55 -8.67 17.82
N LEU A 114 -4.47 -9.01 17.12
CA LEU A 114 -4.26 -8.66 15.70
C LEU A 114 -5.08 -9.53 14.75
N GLN A 115 -5.30 -10.82 15.06
CA GLN A 115 -6.11 -11.72 14.23
C GLN A 115 -7.48 -11.12 13.84
N PRO A 116 -8.33 -10.66 14.78
CA PRO A 116 -9.61 -10.06 14.40
C PRO A 116 -9.46 -8.71 13.68
N LEU A 117 -8.40 -7.94 13.97
CA LEU A 117 -8.14 -6.62 13.37
C LEU A 117 -7.67 -6.70 11.90
N CYS A 118 -7.06 -7.83 11.53
CA CYS A 118 -6.48 -8.09 10.20
C CYS A 118 -7.21 -9.19 9.44
N ASN A 119 -8.36 -9.65 9.94
CA ASN A 119 -9.08 -10.80 9.41
C ASN A 119 -9.37 -10.66 7.91
N GLY A 120 -9.04 -11.68 7.13
CA GLY A 120 -9.20 -11.73 5.68
C GLY A 120 -8.12 -11.00 4.87
N ASP A 121 -7.49 -9.97 5.45
CA ASP A 121 -6.50 -9.15 4.73
C ASP A 121 -5.07 -9.67 4.86
N PHE A 122 -4.74 -10.26 6.02
CA PHE A 122 -3.39 -10.76 6.30
C PHE A 122 -3.42 -12.14 6.95
N THR A 123 -2.47 -12.98 6.58
CA THR A 123 -2.06 -14.13 7.39
C THR A 123 -0.97 -13.68 8.35
N ILE A 124 -1.17 -13.92 9.66
CA ILE A 124 -0.25 -13.44 10.70
C ILE A 124 0.44 -14.64 11.35
N GLY A 125 1.77 -14.59 11.43
CA GLY A 125 2.60 -15.58 12.10
C GLY A 125 3.53 -14.93 13.14
N VAL A 126 3.99 -15.72 14.11
CA VAL A 126 4.98 -15.31 15.09
C VAL A 126 6.16 -16.27 15.04
N ALA A 127 7.34 -15.76 14.70
CA ALA A 127 8.58 -16.51 14.77
C ALA A 127 9.06 -16.63 16.22
N LEU A 128 9.82 -17.70 16.56
CA LEU A 128 10.35 -17.97 17.90
C LEU A 128 11.17 -16.82 18.52
N SER A 129 11.67 -15.90 17.69
CA SER A 129 12.37 -14.69 18.12
C SER A 129 11.44 -13.59 18.66
N GLY A 130 10.11 -13.81 18.69
CA GLY A 130 9.12 -12.78 19.01
C GLY A 130 8.89 -11.77 17.89
N ILE A 131 9.26 -12.13 16.65
CA ILE A 131 9.02 -11.32 15.45
C ILE A 131 7.64 -11.69 14.88
N ILE A 132 6.81 -10.68 14.66
CA ILE A 132 5.49 -10.84 14.04
C ILE A 132 5.63 -10.66 12.52
N GLN A 133 5.07 -11.58 11.76
CA GLN A 133 5.05 -11.57 10.29
C GLN A 133 3.61 -11.41 9.81
N PHE A 134 3.41 -10.52 8.84
CA PHE A 134 2.13 -10.25 8.20
C PHE A 134 2.30 -10.50 6.70
N GLU A 135 1.67 -11.56 6.20
CA GLU A 135 1.63 -11.86 4.77
C GLU A 135 0.30 -11.38 4.18
N LEU A 136 0.37 -10.57 3.12
CA LEU A 136 -0.82 -10.13 2.40
C LEU A 136 -1.49 -11.33 1.71
N THR A 137 -2.80 -11.47 1.87
CA THR A 137 -3.56 -12.46 1.09
C THR A 137 -3.70 -12.03 -0.37
N ASP A 138 -3.90 -12.98 -1.29
CA ASP A 138 -4.13 -12.67 -2.72
C ASP A 138 -5.31 -11.70 -2.91
N ARG A 139 -6.37 -11.86 -2.12
CA ARG A 139 -7.53 -10.98 -2.12
C ARG A 139 -7.18 -9.56 -1.67
N ALA A 140 -6.46 -9.40 -0.57
CA ALA A 140 -6.00 -8.09 -0.12
C ALA A 140 -5.08 -7.44 -1.14
N LEU A 141 -4.16 -8.23 -1.72
CA LEU A 141 -3.25 -7.77 -2.74
C LEU A 141 -4.00 -7.25 -3.98
N ALA A 142 -5.02 -7.97 -4.44
CA ALA A 142 -5.89 -7.51 -5.52
C ALA A 142 -6.59 -6.17 -5.19
N LEU A 143 -7.06 -5.98 -3.95
CA LEU A 143 -7.67 -4.70 -3.52
C LEU A 143 -6.66 -3.55 -3.54
N TRP A 144 -5.44 -3.77 -3.04
CA TRP A 144 -4.37 -2.77 -3.06
C TRP A 144 -3.90 -2.43 -4.47
N LEU A 145 -3.76 -3.44 -5.34
CA LEU A 145 -3.43 -3.24 -6.75
C LEU A 145 -4.54 -2.49 -7.49
N GLN A 146 -5.81 -2.81 -7.20
CA GLN A 146 -6.96 -2.13 -7.78
C GLN A 146 -6.96 -0.64 -7.41
N HIS A 147 -6.68 -0.33 -6.15
CA HIS A 147 -6.56 1.04 -5.69
C HIS A 147 -5.42 1.78 -6.36
N LEU A 148 -4.21 1.22 -6.32
CA LEU A 148 -3.04 1.82 -6.96
C LEU A 148 -3.26 2.11 -8.45
N ALA A 149 -3.99 1.24 -9.15
CA ALA A 149 -4.30 1.40 -10.55
C ALA A 149 -5.38 2.47 -10.83
N GLN A 150 -6.22 2.83 -9.85
CA GLN A 150 -7.36 3.73 -10.05
C GLN A 150 -7.30 5.03 -9.27
N THR A 151 -6.48 5.13 -8.22
CA THR A 151 -6.39 6.35 -7.42
C THR A 151 -5.37 7.30 -7.98
N ALA A 152 -5.82 8.54 -8.19
CA ALA A 152 -4.91 9.65 -8.38
C ALA A 152 -4.19 9.89 -7.05
N LEU A 153 -2.85 9.84 -7.07
CA LEU A 153 -2.08 10.22 -5.89
C LEU A 153 -2.32 11.71 -5.60
N PRO A 154 -2.58 12.09 -4.34
CA PRO A 154 -2.75 13.48 -3.97
C PRO A 154 -1.47 14.27 -4.25
N VAL A 155 -1.61 15.38 -4.98
CA VAL A 155 -0.51 16.30 -5.25
C VAL A 155 -0.14 17.03 -3.94
N PRO A 156 1.13 17.01 -3.52
CA PRO A 156 1.55 17.71 -2.31
C PRO A 156 1.36 19.22 -2.44
N GLN A 157 0.83 19.88 -1.40
CA GLN A 157 0.68 21.34 -1.38
C GLN A 157 2.02 22.08 -1.37
N SER A 158 3.10 21.42 -0.92
CA SER A 158 4.46 21.94 -0.90
C SER A 158 5.36 21.04 -1.73
N ARG A 159 6.03 21.61 -2.73
CA ARG A 159 7.01 20.87 -3.55
C ARG A 159 8.16 20.43 -2.67
N ILE A 160 8.47 19.14 -2.69
CA ILE A 160 9.68 18.63 -2.06
C ILE A 160 10.85 19.03 -2.98
N LEU A 161 11.69 19.95 -2.51
CA LEU A 161 12.89 20.35 -3.22
C LEU A 161 13.94 19.23 -3.08
N SER A 162 13.87 18.21 -3.95
CA SER A 162 15.00 17.31 -4.12
C SER A 162 16.18 18.06 -4.73
N PRO A 163 17.43 17.69 -4.38
CA PRO A 163 18.61 18.24 -5.05
C PRO A 163 18.53 18.00 -6.56
N VAL A 164 19.08 18.94 -7.35
CA VAL A 164 19.12 18.84 -8.81
C VAL A 164 19.75 17.50 -9.22
N VAL A 165 18.96 16.66 -9.87
CA VAL A 165 19.41 15.36 -10.39
C VAL A 165 19.89 15.54 -11.82
N SER A 166 21.04 14.95 -12.18
CA SER A 166 21.55 15.00 -13.55
C SER A 166 20.63 14.26 -14.52
N VAL A 167 20.53 14.78 -15.75
CA VAL A 167 19.65 14.23 -16.80
C VAL A 167 19.94 12.76 -17.10
N ASP A 168 21.23 12.37 -17.12
CA ASP A 168 21.65 10.99 -17.38
C ASP A 168 21.07 9.97 -16.38
N ARG A 169 20.84 10.40 -15.14
CA ARG A 169 20.25 9.55 -14.10
C ARG A 169 18.73 9.49 -14.17
N LEU A 170 18.10 10.48 -14.79
CA LEU A 170 16.65 10.53 -14.96
C LEU A 170 16.19 9.78 -16.21
N PHE A 171 17.04 9.71 -17.24
CA PHE A 171 16.67 9.12 -18.53
C PHE A 171 16.11 7.69 -18.44
N PRO A 172 16.69 6.73 -17.69
CA PRO A 172 16.12 5.39 -17.56
C PRO A 172 14.72 5.38 -16.93
N ILE A 173 14.48 6.28 -15.98
CA ILE A 173 13.19 6.42 -15.30
C ILE A 173 12.16 7.02 -16.27
N GLN A 174 12.54 8.09 -16.98
CA GLN A 174 11.70 8.74 -17.98
C GLN A 174 11.36 7.79 -19.14
N TYR A 175 12.32 7.00 -19.59
CA TYR A 175 12.13 5.95 -20.59
C TYR A 175 11.09 4.92 -20.14
N SER A 176 11.21 4.38 -18.92
CA SER A 176 10.23 3.44 -18.39
C SER A 176 8.84 4.03 -18.28
N HIS A 177 8.72 5.30 -17.85
CA HIS A 177 7.44 6.01 -17.82
C HIS A 177 6.84 6.15 -19.23
N ALA A 178 7.58 6.70 -20.19
CA ALA A 178 7.13 6.87 -21.58
C ALA A 178 6.76 5.53 -22.25
N ARG A 179 7.48 4.45 -21.89
CA ARG A 179 7.16 3.09 -22.34
C ARG A 179 5.83 2.62 -21.77
N CYS A 180 5.59 2.81 -20.47
CA CYS A 180 4.28 2.51 -19.87
C CYS A 180 3.16 3.25 -20.59
N CYS A 181 3.36 4.55 -20.87
CA CYS A 181 2.41 5.33 -21.65
C CYS A 181 2.15 4.70 -23.03
N SER A 182 3.19 4.44 -23.81
CA SER A 182 3.03 3.84 -25.14
C SER A 182 2.30 2.49 -25.11
N LEU A 183 2.57 1.66 -24.10
CA LEU A 183 1.93 0.35 -23.93
C LEU A 183 0.44 0.46 -23.62
N LEU A 184 0.00 1.33 -22.70
CA LEU A 184 -1.43 1.41 -22.40
C LEU A 184 -2.21 2.10 -23.53
N ARG A 185 -1.60 3.05 -24.28
CA ARG A 185 -2.21 3.58 -25.52
C ARG A 185 -2.42 2.49 -26.56
N MET A 186 -1.41 1.64 -26.75
CA MET A 186 -1.51 0.48 -27.63
C MET A 186 -2.62 -0.47 -27.16
N ALA A 187 -2.70 -0.76 -25.87
CA ALA A 187 -3.73 -1.63 -25.30
C ALA A 187 -5.16 -1.05 -25.44
N ASN A 188 -5.30 0.27 -25.32
CA ASN A 188 -6.55 0.99 -25.56
C ASN A 188 -6.98 0.91 -27.03
N ARG A 189 -6.05 1.16 -27.97
CA ARG A 189 -6.29 1.02 -29.42
C ARG A 189 -6.72 -0.41 -29.78
N ASP A 190 -6.06 -1.38 -29.16
CA ASP A 190 -6.29 -2.82 -29.36
C ASP A 190 -7.51 -3.36 -28.60
N ARG A 191 -8.24 -2.49 -27.87
CA ARG A 191 -9.44 -2.80 -27.07
C ARG A 191 -9.24 -3.88 -25.99
N ILE A 192 -8.01 -4.05 -25.49
CA ILE A 192 -7.73 -4.93 -24.35
C ILE A 192 -8.25 -4.27 -23.07
N ILE A 193 -8.06 -2.96 -22.99
CA ILE A 193 -8.56 -2.07 -21.94
C ILE A 193 -9.19 -0.84 -22.60
N ALA A 194 -9.96 -0.08 -21.82
CA ALA A 194 -10.46 1.24 -22.20
C ALA A 194 -9.99 2.25 -21.17
N ILE A 195 -9.30 3.30 -21.63
CA ILE A 195 -8.81 4.41 -20.80
C ILE A 195 -9.70 5.62 -21.09
N GLY A 196 -10.21 6.26 -20.03
CA GLY A 196 -10.99 7.49 -20.13
C GLY A 196 -10.13 8.64 -20.66
N ASN A 197 -10.74 9.54 -21.44
CA ASN A 197 -10.02 10.72 -21.92
C ASN A 197 -9.51 11.56 -20.72
N PRO A 198 -8.23 11.98 -20.71
CA PRO A 198 -7.74 12.87 -19.67
C PRO A 198 -8.53 14.18 -19.74
N ASN A 199 -9.15 14.58 -18.64
CA ASN A 199 -9.85 15.84 -18.56
C ASN A 199 -8.81 16.97 -18.53
N THR A 200 -8.67 17.70 -19.64
CA THR A 200 -7.62 18.70 -19.87
C THR A 200 -7.68 19.91 -18.91
N ALA A 201 -8.76 20.06 -18.14
CA ALA A 201 -8.99 21.21 -17.27
C ALA A 201 -8.44 21.09 -15.84
N THR A 202 -8.22 19.88 -15.31
CA THR A 202 -7.91 19.70 -13.86
C THR A 202 -6.64 18.92 -13.55
N ALA A 203 -6.07 18.18 -14.50
CA ALA A 203 -4.69 17.68 -14.47
C ALA A 203 -4.41 17.02 -15.82
N PRO A 204 -3.34 17.37 -16.54
CA PRO A 204 -3.01 16.61 -17.74
C PRO A 204 -2.61 15.18 -17.29
N GLN A 205 -3.12 14.14 -17.94
CA GLN A 205 -2.48 12.81 -18.05
C GLN A 205 -2.57 11.78 -16.90
N ILE A 206 -3.62 11.73 -16.07
CA ILE A 206 -3.88 10.49 -15.31
C ILE A 206 -4.83 9.64 -16.16
N TRP A 207 -4.37 8.45 -16.54
CA TRP A 207 -5.18 7.50 -17.28
C TRP A 207 -6.12 6.79 -16.31
N SER A 208 -7.40 7.16 -16.36
CA SER A 208 -8.42 6.46 -15.60
C SER A 208 -8.89 5.23 -16.40
N LEU A 209 -8.63 4.05 -15.87
CA LEU A 209 -9.15 2.83 -16.48
C LEU A 209 -10.68 2.80 -16.36
N THR A 210 -11.36 2.75 -17.51
CA THR A 210 -12.83 2.64 -17.58
C THR A 210 -13.25 1.18 -17.67
N THR A 211 -12.53 0.37 -18.45
CA THR A 211 -12.81 -1.07 -18.63
C THR A 211 -11.49 -1.84 -18.74
N PRO A 212 -11.35 -2.99 -18.07
CA PRO A 212 -12.26 -3.59 -17.10
C PRO A 212 -12.27 -2.81 -15.77
N ASN A 213 -13.42 -2.79 -15.09
CA ASN A 213 -13.57 -2.23 -13.76
C ASN A 213 -14.47 -3.15 -12.90
N PRO A 214 -13.92 -3.87 -11.91
CA PRO A 214 -12.51 -3.92 -11.52
C PRO A 214 -11.63 -4.65 -12.56
N ILE A 215 -10.32 -4.45 -12.47
CA ILE A 215 -9.33 -5.24 -13.21
C ILE A 215 -9.41 -6.69 -12.71
N PRO A 216 -9.38 -7.69 -13.60
CA PRO A 216 -9.52 -9.10 -13.20
C PRO A 216 -8.21 -9.63 -12.57
N TRP A 217 -7.86 -9.15 -11.38
CA TRP A 217 -6.65 -9.57 -10.66
C TRP A 217 -6.68 -11.03 -10.21
N LEU A 218 -7.87 -11.58 -9.95
CA LEU A 218 -8.06 -12.89 -9.34
C LEU A 218 -8.63 -13.92 -10.32
N ASP A 219 -8.29 -15.18 -10.07
CA ASP A 219 -8.91 -16.38 -10.62
C ASP A 219 -9.19 -17.33 -9.45
N GLU A 220 -10.46 -17.65 -9.19
CA GLU A 220 -10.86 -18.53 -8.08
C GLU A 220 -10.18 -18.17 -6.74
N GLU A 221 -10.18 -16.88 -6.38
CA GLU A 221 -9.53 -16.31 -5.17
C GLU A 221 -7.99 -16.31 -5.15
N LYS A 222 -7.34 -16.79 -6.21
CA LYS A 222 -5.87 -16.73 -6.38
C LYS A 222 -5.46 -15.59 -7.30
N LEU A 223 -4.32 -14.99 -7.02
CA LEU A 223 -3.78 -13.94 -7.87
C LEU A 223 -3.39 -14.52 -9.24
N ARG A 224 -3.86 -13.91 -10.34
CA ARG A 224 -3.50 -14.31 -11.71
C ARG A 224 -2.02 -14.08 -12.04
N LEU A 225 -1.40 -13.15 -11.35
CA LEU A 225 -0.04 -12.69 -11.56
C LEU A 225 0.91 -13.58 -10.75
N VAL A 226 1.38 -14.66 -11.37
CA VAL A 226 2.15 -15.72 -10.70
C VAL A 226 3.64 -15.72 -11.07
N HIS A 227 4.04 -15.01 -12.12
CA HIS A 227 5.42 -15.00 -12.60
C HIS A 227 6.33 -14.25 -11.60
N PRO A 228 7.57 -14.71 -11.32
CA PRO A 228 8.47 -14.04 -10.38
C PRO A 228 8.71 -12.56 -10.69
N ALA A 229 8.80 -12.19 -11.97
CA ALA A 229 8.94 -10.78 -12.38
C ALA A 229 7.67 -9.94 -12.11
N GLU A 230 6.48 -10.53 -12.14
CA GLU A 230 5.23 -9.86 -11.75
C GLU A 230 5.23 -9.58 -10.26
N TYR A 231 5.56 -10.59 -9.44
CA TYR A 231 5.68 -10.43 -8.00
C TYR A 231 6.75 -9.43 -7.59
N ASN A 232 7.91 -9.44 -8.27
CA ASN A 232 8.94 -8.43 -8.05
C ASN A 232 8.42 -7.02 -8.33
N LEU A 233 7.70 -6.82 -9.45
CA LEU A 233 7.10 -5.52 -9.77
C LEU A 233 6.04 -5.10 -8.74
N ILE A 234 5.14 -6.02 -8.34
CA ILE A 234 4.15 -5.79 -7.27
C ILE A 234 4.84 -5.36 -5.97
N SER A 235 5.93 -6.04 -5.61
CA SER A 235 6.72 -5.68 -4.44
C SER A 235 7.34 -4.28 -4.60
N GLN A 236 7.92 -3.93 -5.75
CA GLN A 236 8.44 -2.57 -5.93
C GLN A 236 7.34 -1.50 -5.88
N LEU A 237 6.18 -1.74 -6.50
CA LEU A 237 5.02 -0.83 -6.47
C LEU A 237 4.60 -0.52 -5.04
N LEU A 238 4.37 -1.54 -4.22
CA LEU A 238 3.98 -1.34 -2.84
C LEU A 238 5.13 -0.69 -2.04
N THR A 239 6.41 -1.00 -2.36
CA THR A 239 7.56 -0.46 -1.61
C THR A 239 7.65 1.04 -1.84
N VAL A 240 7.47 1.47 -3.08
CA VAL A 240 7.36 2.88 -3.42
C VAL A 240 6.20 3.50 -2.65
N LEU A 241 4.99 2.92 -2.71
CA LEU A 241 3.82 3.44 -2.01
C LEU A 241 4.07 3.63 -0.50
N ASP A 242 4.63 2.64 0.19
CA ASP A 242 4.95 2.74 1.62
C ASP A 242 5.97 3.85 1.94
N ASN A 243 6.90 4.13 1.01
CA ASN A 243 7.86 5.22 1.15
C ASN A 243 7.31 6.58 0.70
N LEU A 244 6.18 6.62 0.00
CA LEU A 244 5.44 7.85 -0.27
C LEU A 244 4.53 8.24 0.91
N ALA A 245 4.27 7.35 1.87
CA ALA A 245 3.42 7.63 3.03
C ALA A 245 3.69 8.98 3.73
N PRO A 246 4.96 9.40 3.99
CA PRO A 246 5.21 10.70 4.62
C PRO A 246 4.74 11.89 3.79
N VAL A 247 4.82 11.77 2.47
CA VAL A 247 4.35 12.79 1.52
C VAL A 247 2.83 12.80 1.44
N LEU A 248 2.22 11.63 1.32
CA LEU A 248 0.78 11.48 1.14
C LEU A 248 -0.01 11.77 2.42
N GLU A 249 0.55 11.43 3.58
CA GLU A 249 -0.06 11.61 4.90
C GLU A 249 0.51 12.83 5.66
N GLN A 250 1.38 13.62 5.02
CA GLN A 250 1.91 14.89 5.51
C GLN A 250 2.60 14.82 6.89
N TYR A 251 3.59 13.92 7.02
CA TYR A 251 4.41 13.84 8.23
C TYR A 251 5.91 13.75 7.90
N ASN A 252 6.76 14.09 8.88
CA ASN A 252 8.21 14.05 8.69
C ASN A 252 8.75 12.63 8.88
N PRO A 253 9.41 12.03 7.87
CA PRO A 253 10.01 10.72 8.04
C PRO A 253 11.25 10.82 8.95
N ARG A 254 11.50 9.77 9.73
CA ARG A 254 12.71 9.70 10.57
C ARG A 254 14.02 9.69 9.80
N LYS A 255 13.98 9.12 8.60
CA LYS A 255 15.13 8.99 7.72
C LYS A 255 14.78 9.62 6.38
N PRO A 256 15.71 10.37 5.76
CA PRO A 256 15.49 10.90 4.44
C PRO A 256 15.27 9.74 3.46
N ILE A 257 14.28 9.92 2.58
CA ILE A 257 13.90 8.92 1.59
C ILE A 257 14.60 9.28 0.28
N ASN A 258 15.30 8.31 -0.30
CA ASN A 258 15.95 8.47 -1.59
C ASN A 258 14.96 8.12 -2.71
N TYR A 259 14.17 9.11 -3.14
CA TYR A 259 13.16 8.94 -4.18
C TYR A 259 13.75 8.56 -5.54
N LEU A 260 14.97 9.03 -5.85
CA LEU A 260 15.66 8.65 -7.07
C LEU A 260 15.94 7.15 -7.11
N LYS A 261 16.50 6.60 -6.02
CA LYS A 261 16.75 5.14 -5.92
C LYS A 261 15.44 4.33 -5.97
N LEU A 262 14.36 4.84 -5.40
CA LEU A 262 13.04 4.20 -5.47
C LEU A 262 12.53 4.16 -6.92
N ALA A 263 12.63 5.26 -7.65
CA ALA A 263 12.25 5.33 -9.06
C ALA A 263 13.13 4.44 -9.95
N ASP A 264 14.45 4.41 -9.71
CA ASP A 264 15.38 3.51 -10.39
C ASP A 264 14.97 2.05 -10.18
N SER A 265 14.73 1.64 -8.93
CA SER A 265 14.36 0.26 -8.59
C SER A 265 13.02 -0.15 -9.21
N LEU A 266 12.05 0.77 -9.23
CA LEU A 266 10.75 0.53 -9.87
C LEU A 266 10.89 0.44 -11.40
N SER A 267 11.72 1.29 -12.00
CA SER A 267 12.05 1.27 -13.43
C SER A 267 12.68 -0.06 -13.85
N GLU A 268 13.68 -0.55 -13.11
CA GLU A 268 14.34 -1.84 -13.36
C GLU A 268 13.38 -3.03 -13.24
N ALA A 269 12.55 -3.04 -12.19
CA ALA A 269 11.56 -4.10 -12.00
C ALA A 269 10.50 -4.10 -13.12
N PHE A 270 10.08 -2.92 -13.58
CA PHE A 270 9.17 -2.78 -14.72
C PHE A 270 9.81 -3.31 -16.00
N GLN A 271 11.06 -2.95 -16.32
CA GLN A 271 11.74 -3.44 -17.52
C GLN A 271 11.91 -4.97 -17.51
N THR A 272 12.26 -5.52 -16.35
CA THR A 272 12.36 -6.98 -16.14
C THR A 272 11.00 -7.65 -16.36
N PHE A 273 9.94 -7.12 -15.75
CA PHE A 273 8.57 -7.59 -15.98
C PHE A 273 8.19 -7.50 -17.46
N TYR A 274 8.43 -6.37 -18.12
CA TYR A 274 8.02 -6.16 -19.50
C TYR A 274 8.74 -7.09 -20.49
N SER A 275 10.02 -7.38 -20.24
CA SER A 275 10.82 -8.30 -21.07
C SER A 275 10.44 -9.78 -20.88
N GLN A 276 9.98 -10.16 -19.69
CA GLN A 276 9.71 -11.56 -19.34
C GLN A 276 8.23 -11.95 -19.37
N CYS A 277 7.32 -10.98 -19.24
CA CYS A 277 5.88 -11.22 -19.13
C CYS A 277 5.13 -10.71 -20.37
N ARG A 278 4.84 -11.62 -21.30
CA ARG A 278 4.15 -11.31 -22.56
C ARG A 278 2.71 -10.82 -22.32
N ILE A 279 2.33 -9.67 -22.90
CA ILE A 279 0.95 -9.12 -22.77
C ILE A 279 0.14 -9.32 -24.06
N TRP A 280 0.79 -9.18 -25.22
CA TRP A 280 0.18 -9.35 -26.54
C TRP A 280 0.43 -10.74 -27.15
N GLY A 281 -0.14 -11.02 -28.32
CA GLY A 281 -0.02 -12.32 -28.98
C GLY A 281 -0.92 -13.36 -28.32
N GLU A 282 -0.42 -14.57 -28.11
CA GLU A 282 -1.17 -15.69 -27.50
C GLU A 282 -1.86 -15.29 -26.20
N VAL A 283 -1.18 -14.56 -25.31
CA VAL A 283 -1.77 -14.15 -24.01
C VAL A 283 -3.02 -13.28 -24.19
N LYS A 284 -3.03 -12.36 -25.17
CA LYS A 284 -4.21 -11.53 -25.47
C LYS A 284 -5.39 -12.37 -25.97
N ILE A 285 -5.11 -13.44 -26.73
CA ILE A 285 -6.12 -14.26 -27.40
C ILE A 285 -6.67 -15.33 -26.44
N GLU A 286 -5.78 -16.06 -25.78
CA GLU A 286 -6.11 -17.20 -24.94
C GLU A 286 -6.40 -16.80 -23.49
N ASN A 287 -5.69 -15.79 -22.98
CA ASN A 287 -5.74 -15.37 -21.58
C ASN A 287 -5.99 -13.85 -21.42
N PRO A 288 -7.08 -13.30 -22.00
CA PRO A 288 -7.31 -11.85 -22.04
C PRO A 288 -7.37 -11.20 -20.65
N LYS A 289 -7.88 -11.91 -19.63
CA LYS A 289 -7.92 -11.43 -18.25
C LYS A 289 -6.52 -11.29 -17.64
N LEU A 290 -5.60 -12.20 -17.96
CA LEU A 290 -4.19 -12.08 -17.54
C LEU A 290 -3.52 -10.89 -18.23
N ALA A 291 -3.78 -10.67 -19.53
CA ALA A 291 -3.30 -9.50 -20.24
C ALA A 291 -3.80 -8.20 -19.58
N GLN A 292 -5.09 -8.15 -19.18
CA GLN A 292 -5.67 -7.03 -18.46
C GLN A 292 -5.05 -6.81 -17.08
N ALA A 293 -4.80 -7.87 -16.29
CA ALA A 293 -4.12 -7.76 -15.00
C ALA A 293 -2.68 -7.23 -15.15
N ARG A 294 -1.94 -7.72 -16.15
CA ARG A 294 -0.60 -7.20 -16.49
C ARG A 294 -0.62 -5.72 -16.86
N LEU A 295 -1.61 -5.29 -17.65
CA LEU A 295 -1.81 -3.87 -17.98
C LEU A 295 -2.18 -3.03 -16.75
N GLY A 296 -2.87 -3.62 -15.78
CA GLY A 296 -3.09 -2.99 -14.47
C GLY A 296 -1.79 -2.68 -13.73
N LEU A 297 -0.79 -3.59 -13.77
CA LEU A 297 0.53 -3.31 -13.21
C LEU A 297 1.21 -2.14 -13.93
N ILE A 298 1.15 -2.11 -15.26
CA ILE A 298 1.71 -1.01 -16.06
C ILE A 298 1.03 0.33 -15.70
N LEU A 299 -0.28 0.33 -15.47
CA LEU A 299 -1.03 1.51 -15.07
C LEU A 299 -0.55 2.04 -13.70
N ALA A 300 -0.40 1.16 -12.71
CA ALA A 300 0.13 1.52 -11.40
C ALA A 300 1.58 2.04 -11.49
N THR A 301 2.44 1.38 -12.28
CA THR A 301 3.82 1.81 -12.53
C THR A 301 3.86 3.20 -13.15
N GLN A 302 3.06 3.45 -14.18
CA GLN A 302 2.98 4.74 -14.86
C GLN A 302 2.63 5.86 -13.87
N SER A 303 1.60 5.67 -13.06
CA SER A 303 1.16 6.65 -12.06
C SER A 303 2.24 6.94 -11.01
N LEU A 304 2.90 5.91 -10.47
CA LEU A 304 3.94 6.10 -9.46
C LEU A 304 5.20 6.76 -10.02
N LEU A 305 5.68 6.33 -11.19
CA LEU A 305 6.86 6.93 -11.82
C LEU A 305 6.63 8.39 -12.16
N ARG A 306 5.44 8.72 -12.69
CA ARG A 306 5.04 10.10 -12.95
C ARG A 306 5.08 10.94 -11.68
N PHE A 307 4.44 10.47 -10.62
CA PHE A 307 4.39 11.18 -9.34
C PHE A 307 5.80 11.45 -8.80
N ILE A 308 6.69 10.45 -8.84
CA ILE A 308 8.07 10.65 -8.37
C ILE A 308 8.81 11.67 -9.26
N LEU A 309 8.70 11.56 -10.58
CA LEU A 309 9.38 12.47 -11.51
C LEU A 309 8.91 13.92 -11.31
N GLU A 310 7.59 14.16 -11.37
CA GLU A 310 7.02 15.51 -11.38
C GLU A 310 7.02 16.15 -9.98
N GLU A 311 6.55 15.42 -8.97
CA GLU A 311 6.28 16.00 -7.65
C GLU A 311 7.46 15.92 -6.69
N LEU A 312 8.38 14.96 -6.88
CA LEU A 312 9.48 14.72 -5.95
C LEU A 312 10.84 15.05 -6.54
N LEU A 313 11.07 14.81 -7.82
CA LEU A 313 12.35 15.05 -8.48
C LEU A 313 12.35 16.34 -9.33
N ASN A 314 11.19 17.02 -9.45
CA ASN A 314 11.01 18.22 -10.27
C ASN A 314 11.51 18.02 -11.71
N ALA A 315 11.22 16.85 -12.27
CA ALA A 315 11.56 16.41 -13.61
C ALA A 315 10.30 16.21 -14.46
N VAL A 316 10.45 16.23 -15.78
CA VAL A 316 9.34 15.94 -16.71
C VAL A 316 9.11 14.43 -16.77
N ALA A 317 7.84 14.01 -16.76
CA ALA A 317 7.41 12.65 -17.08
C ALA A 317 6.90 12.59 -18.54
N PRO A 318 7.76 12.31 -19.52
CA PRO A 318 7.39 12.37 -20.93
C PRO A 318 6.39 11.27 -21.29
N LEU A 319 5.43 11.60 -22.17
CA LEU A 319 4.49 10.62 -22.74
C LEU A 319 5.14 9.71 -23.79
N GLU A 320 6.18 10.22 -24.45
CA GLU A 320 6.92 9.60 -25.56
C GLU A 320 8.38 10.03 -25.47
N LEU A 321 9.29 9.12 -25.81
CA LEU A 321 10.72 9.33 -25.91
C LEU A 321 11.26 8.63 -27.16
#